data_AF-A0AAU5CTL5-F1
#
_entry.id   AF-A0AAU5CTL5-F1
#
_cell.length_a   1.000
_cell.length_b   1.000
_cell.length_c   1.000
_cell.angle_alpha   90.00
_cell.angle_beta   90.00
_cell.angle_gamma   90.00
#
_symmetry.space_group_name_H-M   'P 1'
#
loop_
_entity.id
_entity.type
_entity.pdbx_description
1 polymer ?
#
loop_
_entity_poly.entity_id
_entity_poly.type
_entity_poly.pdbx_seq_one_letter_code
_entity_poly.pdbx_strand_id
1 'polypeptide(L)'
;MTPGEPGALDLDKLYAARLQAARARPYLATALFALHLVESRRVPTMAVDRHWRCYASPGFVDRTPVEELAGVWVHEVSHLLRDHHGRSDRFVREHGPAGPAERLRMNIAADCEINDDVFGDGLVRPAGAVEPRHLELPEGQLMEDYLRLFRLGPRTQHLAWLDCGSGADGLEREWDLGPDGAHGLSAQERDAVRFRVAQGIVGRPGNASKGWKRWAREAFHPPQPWRQLLGAALRSAVSGPGTGEDYTYGRPARRSAGVPGVVLPSLRRRPPRVAVVIDTSGSVSDAELGSALLEVAAISRAVGGRRDLVTVLACDAATRVVHPLCRAEGIPLVGGGGTDLRSGFAKALRSQPRPDVIVALTDGQTPWPGAPPPCRTVVGLFDRPHEQRWDEDSEYVPDEPPAWARTVVIGAAAS
;
A
#
# COMPACT_ATOMS: atom_id res chain seq x y z
N MET A 1 -36.67 0.76 15.00
CA MET A 1 -36.14 0.92 13.62
C MET A 1 -37.31 1.36 12.77
N THR A 2 -37.35 2.63 12.41
CA THR A 2 -38.29 3.16 11.41
C THR A 2 -37.80 2.70 10.03
N PRO A 3 -38.66 2.10 9.19
CA PRO A 3 -38.33 1.86 7.79
C PRO A 3 -37.98 3.21 7.14
N GLY A 4 -36.89 3.26 6.37
CA GLY A 4 -36.46 4.47 5.68
C GLY A 4 -37.51 5.01 4.72
N GLU A 5 -37.47 6.32 4.45
CA GLU A 5 -38.35 6.96 3.47
C GLU A 5 -38.25 6.27 2.10
N PRO A 6 -39.37 6.11 1.36
CA PRO A 6 -39.34 5.51 0.02
C PRO A 6 -38.34 6.22 -0.90
N GLY A 7 -37.32 5.49 -1.36
CA GLY A 7 -36.28 6.01 -2.26
C GLY A 7 -35.02 6.57 -1.58
N ALA A 8 -34.87 6.40 -0.27
CA ALA A 8 -33.60 6.57 0.44
C ALA A 8 -32.69 5.34 0.24
N LEU A 9 -31.37 5.52 0.30
CA LEU A 9 -30.41 4.42 0.17
C LEU A 9 -30.54 3.41 1.34
N ASP A 10 -30.80 2.14 1.04
CA ASP A 10 -30.80 1.06 2.05
C ASP A 10 -29.37 0.73 2.51
N LEU A 11 -28.93 1.43 3.55
CA LEU A 11 -27.60 1.27 4.15
C LEU A 11 -27.42 -0.09 4.83
N ASP A 12 -28.46 -0.62 5.47
CA ASP A 12 -28.39 -1.91 6.16
C ASP A 12 -28.12 -3.04 5.16
N LYS A 13 -28.81 -2.99 4.00
CA LYS A 13 -28.59 -3.92 2.90
C LYS A 13 -27.17 -3.81 2.32
N LEU A 14 -26.66 -2.60 2.12
CA LEU A 14 -25.29 -2.39 1.65
C LEU A 14 -24.23 -2.86 2.65
N TYR A 15 -24.46 -2.64 3.95
CA TYR A 15 -23.55 -3.11 5.00
C TYR A 15 -23.58 -4.63 5.16
N ALA A 16 -24.76 -5.25 5.02
CA ALA A 16 -24.89 -6.71 4.97
C ALA A 16 -24.11 -7.29 3.78
N ALA A 17 -24.28 -6.70 2.57
CA ALA A 17 -23.56 -7.10 1.37
C ALA A 17 -22.03 -6.91 1.52
N ARG A 18 -21.58 -5.79 2.10
CA ARG A 18 -20.16 -5.51 2.36
C ARG A 18 -19.56 -6.51 3.36
N LEU A 19 -20.30 -6.89 4.40
CA LEU A 19 -19.88 -7.93 5.34
C LEU A 19 -19.79 -9.30 4.67
N GLN A 20 -20.76 -9.64 3.81
CA GLN A 20 -20.72 -10.87 3.02
C GLN A 20 -19.51 -10.89 2.07
N ALA A 21 -19.23 -9.79 1.38
CA ALA A 21 -18.04 -9.62 0.55
C ALA A 21 -16.75 -9.85 1.36
N ALA A 22 -16.64 -9.26 2.55
CA ALA A 22 -15.49 -9.44 3.44
C ALA A 22 -15.36 -10.88 3.96
N ARG A 23 -16.48 -11.61 4.16
CA ARG A 23 -16.44 -13.04 4.53
C ARG A 23 -15.98 -13.91 3.37
N ALA A 24 -16.46 -13.64 2.17
CA ALA A 24 -16.08 -14.40 0.97
C ALA A 24 -14.63 -14.12 0.53
N ARG A 25 -14.14 -12.88 0.75
CA ARG A 25 -12.78 -12.43 0.43
C ARG A 25 -12.14 -11.72 1.64
N PRO A 26 -11.75 -12.46 2.70
CA PRO A 26 -11.20 -11.87 3.92
C PRO A 26 -9.97 -10.99 3.70
N TYR A 27 -9.16 -11.32 2.69
CA TYR A 27 -7.97 -10.57 2.33
C TYR A 27 -8.27 -9.17 1.77
N LEU A 28 -9.49 -8.92 1.28
CA LEU A 28 -9.94 -7.61 0.79
C LEU A 28 -10.66 -6.76 1.85
N ALA A 29 -10.90 -7.29 3.05
CA ALA A 29 -11.67 -6.61 4.08
C ALA A 29 -11.15 -5.20 4.39
N THR A 30 -9.83 -5.04 4.49
CA THR A 30 -9.21 -3.72 4.73
C THR A 30 -9.61 -2.68 3.69
N ALA A 31 -9.71 -3.08 2.41
CA ALA A 31 -10.09 -2.17 1.34
C ALA A 31 -11.60 -1.94 1.30
N LEU A 32 -12.40 -3.00 1.46
CA LEU A 32 -13.86 -2.89 1.51
C LEU A 32 -14.36 -1.93 2.60
N PHE A 33 -13.71 -1.93 3.77
CA PHE A 33 -14.05 -1.03 4.88
C PHE A 33 -13.36 0.34 4.80
N ALA A 34 -12.38 0.52 3.90
CA ALA A 34 -11.80 1.82 3.62
C ALA A 34 -12.67 2.66 2.67
N LEU A 35 -13.55 2.03 1.88
CA LEU A 35 -14.45 2.73 0.97
C LEU A 35 -15.52 3.53 1.73
N HIS A 36 -15.56 4.82 1.43
CA HIS A 36 -16.65 5.69 1.89
C HIS A 36 -17.85 5.57 0.95
N LEU A 37 -19.03 5.28 1.50
CA LEU A 37 -20.25 5.13 0.73
C LEU A 37 -20.91 6.52 0.53
N VAL A 38 -21.26 6.84 -0.71
CA VAL A 38 -21.95 8.07 -1.09
C VAL A 38 -23.24 7.71 -1.80
N GLU A 39 -24.39 8.21 -1.32
CA GLU A 39 -25.64 8.08 -2.08
C GLU A 39 -25.57 8.95 -3.33
N SER A 40 -25.88 8.38 -4.50
CA SER A 40 -25.99 9.14 -5.75
C SER A 40 -27.05 8.55 -6.66
N ARG A 41 -28.09 9.35 -6.95
CA ARG A 41 -29.14 9.00 -7.94
C ARG A 41 -28.69 9.19 -9.39
N ARG A 42 -27.49 9.76 -9.60
CA ARG A 42 -26.91 10.02 -10.93
C ARG A 42 -26.12 8.83 -11.46
N VAL A 43 -25.59 8.00 -10.56
CA VAL A 43 -24.96 6.73 -10.91
C VAL A 43 -26.04 5.72 -11.32
N PRO A 44 -25.82 4.93 -12.39
CA PRO A 44 -26.79 3.93 -12.84
C PRO A 44 -26.88 2.71 -11.92
N THR A 45 -25.76 2.35 -11.26
CA THR A 45 -25.59 1.15 -10.44
C THR A 45 -24.84 1.46 -9.13
N MET A 46 -23.61 0.97 -9.00
CA MET A 46 -22.59 1.42 -8.06
C MET A 46 -21.34 1.76 -8.88
N ALA A 47 -20.53 2.68 -8.39
CA ALA A 47 -19.33 3.13 -9.06
C ALA A 47 -18.31 3.63 -8.04
N VAL A 48 -17.04 3.74 -8.42
CA VAL A 48 -15.99 4.31 -7.57
C VAL A 48 -15.29 5.49 -8.22
N ASP A 49 -14.86 6.45 -7.41
CA ASP A 49 -13.96 7.51 -7.86
C ASP A 49 -12.49 7.22 -7.53
N ARG A 50 -11.59 8.00 -8.13
CA ARG A 50 -10.14 7.97 -7.84
C ARG A 50 -9.79 8.24 -6.36
N HIS A 51 -10.71 8.80 -5.58
CA HIS A 51 -10.53 9.13 -4.16
C HIS A 51 -11.11 8.07 -3.22
N TRP A 52 -11.41 6.86 -3.72
CA TRP A 52 -11.89 5.72 -2.93
C TRP A 52 -13.27 5.94 -2.28
N ARG A 53 -14.09 6.78 -2.89
CA ARG A 53 -15.52 6.85 -2.60
C ARG A 53 -16.26 5.86 -3.49
N CYS A 54 -17.24 5.17 -2.93
CA CYS A 54 -18.14 4.28 -3.64
C CYS A 54 -19.53 4.92 -3.67
N TYR A 55 -19.98 5.28 -4.87
CA TYR A 55 -21.29 5.86 -5.13
C TYR A 55 -22.29 4.74 -5.33
N ALA A 56 -23.47 4.86 -4.72
CA ALA A 56 -24.53 3.86 -4.86
C ALA A 56 -25.87 4.51 -5.19
N SER A 57 -26.53 3.94 -6.20
CA SER A 57 -27.88 4.32 -6.60
C SER A 57 -28.93 3.61 -5.73
N PRO A 58 -29.82 4.34 -5.02
CA PRO A 58 -30.87 3.72 -4.20
C PRO A 58 -31.71 2.72 -4.99
N GLY A 59 -32.18 3.11 -6.18
CA GLY A 59 -33.00 2.24 -7.02
C GLY A 59 -32.28 1.00 -7.56
N PHE A 60 -30.94 1.03 -7.66
CA PHE A 60 -30.15 -0.16 -7.96
C PHE A 60 -30.01 -1.06 -6.73
N VAL A 61 -29.72 -0.48 -5.56
CA VAL A 61 -29.58 -1.22 -4.31
C VAL A 61 -30.89 -1.91 -3.94
N ASP A 62 -32.03 -1.24 -4.09
CA ASP A 62 -33.35 -1.80 -3.77
C ASP A 62 -33.66 -3.06 -4.59
N ARG A 63 -33.42 -3.01 -5.90
CA ARG A 63 -33.72 -4.13 -6.83
C ARG A 63 -32.70 -5.26 -6.82
N THR A 64 -31.50 -5.03 -6.30
CA THR A 64 -30.40 -6.01 -6.38
C THR A 64 -30.32 -6.85 -5.10
N PRO A 65 -30.28 -8.18 -5.17
CA PRO A 65 -30.11 -9.04 -3.98
C PRO A 65 -28.81 -8.76 -3.22
N VAL A 66 -28.78 -9.04 -1.92
CA VAL A 66 -27.60 -8.84 -1.05
C VAL A 66 -26.39 -9.62 -1.56
N GLU A 67 -26.63 -10.84 -2.05
CA GLU A 67 -25.61 -11.75 -2.56
C GLU A 67 -24.95 -11.24 -3.84
N GLU A 68 -25.71 -10.57 -4.70
CA GLU A 68 -25.20 -9.91 -5.90
C GLU A 68 -24.46 -8.61 -5.55
N LEU A 69 -25.00 -7.81 -4.63
CA LEU A 69 -24.33 -6.60 -4.12
C LEU A 69 -22.98 -6.93 -3.47
N ALA A 70 -22.84 -8.09 -2.84
CA ALA A 70 -21.55 -8.54 -2.30
C ALA A 70 -20.51 -8.72 -3.42
N GLY A 71 -20.93 -9.25 -4.58
CA GLY A 71 -20.09 -9.34 -5.78
C GLY A 71 -19.72 -7.95 -6.32
N VAL A 72 -20.68 -7.02 -6.36
CA VAL A 72 -20.47 -5.63 -6.79
C VAL A 72 -19.46 -4.93 -5.88
N TRP A 73 -19.55 -5.07 -4.56
CA TRP A 73 -18.55 -4.51 -3.63
C TRP A 73 -17.13 -4.97 -3.93
N VAL A 74 -16.95 -6.26 -4.21
CA VAL A 74 -15.62 -6.80 -4.55
C VAL A 74 -15.18 -6.32 -5.93
N HIS A 75 -16.08 -6.22 -6.90
CA HIS A 75 -15.80 -5.68 -8.22
C HIS A 75 -15.30 -4.22 -8.12
N GLU A 76 -16.08 -3.33 -7.49
CA GLU A 76 -15.76 -1.91 -7.35
C GLU A 76 -14.41 -1.67 -6.64
N VAL A 77 -14.16 -2.34 -5.51
CA VAL A 77 -12.89 -2.19 -4.78
C VAL A 77 -11.70 -2.72 -5.58
N SER A 78 -11.92 -3.68 -6.49
CA SER A 78 -10.86 -4.25 -7.32
C SER A 78 -10.31 -3.23 -8.32
N HIS A 79 -11.13 -2.34 -8.88
CA HIS A 79 -10.66 -1.25 -9.74
C HIS A 79 -9.61 -0.39 -9.03
N LEU A 80 -9.87 -0.06 -7.76
CA LEU A 80 -9.04 0.81 -6.95
C LEU A 80 -7.74 0.12 -6.49
N LEU A 81 -7.83 -1.15 -6.09
CA LEU A 81 -6.66 -1.95 -5.71
C LEU A 81 -5.73 -2.20 -6.90
N ARG A 82 -6.29 -2.41 -8.09
CA ARG A 82 -5.55 -2.67 -9.33
C ARG A 82 -5.16 -1.41 -10.10
N ASP A 83 -5.37 -0.22 -9.53
CA ASP A 83 -4.99 1.06 -10.13
C ASP A 83 -5.59 1.33 -11.51
N HIS A 84 -6.81 0.86 -11.80
CA HIS A 84 -7.35 0.93 -13.17
C HIS A 84 -7.43 2.35 -13.73
N HIS A 85 -7.83 3.35 -12.92
CA HIS A 85 -7.76 4.76 -13.32
C HIS A 85 -6.33 5.23 -13.64
N GLY A 86 -5.35 4.94 -12.77
CA GLY A 86 -3.95 5.35 -12.97
C GLY A 86 -3.30 4.66 -14.17
N ARG A 87 -3.64 3.39 -14.40
CA ARG A 87 -3.25 2.60 -15.58
C ARG A 87 -3.87 3.15 -16.86
N SER A 88 -5.14 3.55 -16.81
CA SER A 88 -5.83 4.19 -17.92
C SER A 88 -5.17 5.52 -18.27
N ASP A 89 -4.85 6.35 -17.28
CA ASP A 89 -4.15 7.63 -17.50
C ASP A 89 -2.73 7.44 -18.07
N ARG A 90 -2.00 6.39 -17.67
CA ARG A 90 -0.72 6.02 -18.30
C ARG A 90 -0.91 5.65 -19.78
N PHE A 91 -1.90 4.81 -20.07
CA PHE A 91 -2.22 4.41 -21.44
C PHE A 91 -2.54 5.62 -22.33
N VAL A 92 -3.34 6.57 -21.83
CA VAL A 92 -3.66 7.83 -22.53
C VAL A 92 -2.41 8.68 -22.79
N ARG A 93 -1.50 8.79 -21.81
CA ARG A 93 -0.24 9.54 -22.02
C ARG A 93 0.62 8.93 -23.12
N GLU A 94 0.63 7.60 -23.25
CA GLU A 94 1.43 6.88 -24.25
C GLU A 94 0.79 6.85 -25.65
N HIS A 95 -0.55 6.81 -25.74
CA HIS A 95 -1.27 6.56 -26.99
C HIS A 95 -2.08 7.78 -27.50
N GLY A 96 -2.07 8.89 -26.78
CA GLY A 96 -2.79 10.12 -27.12
C GLY A 96 -4.13 10.29 -26.38
N PRO A 97 -4.79 11.45 -26.57
CA PRO A 97 -5.98 11.81 -25.82
C PRO A 97 -7.12 10.81 -26.02
N ALA A 98 -7.75 10.40 -24.92
CA ALA A 98 -8.89 9.49 -24.91
C ALA A 98 -10.20 10.27 -24.74
N GLY A 99 -11.07 10.18 -25.75
CA GLY A 99 -12.47 10.59 -25.61
C GLY A 99 -13.30 9.56 -24.82
N PRO A 100 -14.61 9.83 -24.61
CA PRO A 100 -15.50 8.96 -23.83
C PRO A 100 -15.53 7.50 -24.32
N ALA A 101 -15.44 7.29 -25.64
CA ALA A 101 -15.41 5.95 -26.22
C ALA A 101 -14.15 5.15 -25.80
N GLU A 102 -12.97 5.78 -25.77
CA GLU A 102 -11.75 5.06 -25.38
C GLU A 102 -11.72 4.83 -23.85
N ARG A 103 -12.30 5.72 -23.06
CA ARG A 103 -12.49 5.53 -21.61
C ARG A 103 -13.47 4.40 -21.29
N LEU A 104 -14.58 4.30 -22.03
CA LEU A 104 -15.46 3.13 -21.97
C LEU A 104 -14.72 1.83 -22.33
N ARG A 105 -13.85 1.87 -23.35
CA ARG A 105 -13.03 0.72 -23.74
C ARG A 105 -12.07 0.29 -22.62
N MET A 106 -11.49 1.26 -21.90
CA MET A 106 -10.67 1.01 -20.71
C MET A 106 -11.49 0.40 -19.58
N ASN A 107 -12.69 0.90 -19.31
CA ASN A 107 -13.57 0.31 -18.30
C ASN A 107 -13.94 -1.14 -18.65
N ILE A 108 -14.31 -1.43 -19.90
CA ILE A 108 -14.59 -2.81 -20.35
C ILE A 108 -13.37 -3.73 -20.18
N ALA A 109 -12.17 -3.25 -20.52
CA ALA A 109 -10.93 -4.02 -20.34
C ALA A 109 -10.61 -4.28 -18.87
N ALA A 110 -10.84 -3.29 -18.00
CA ALA A 110 -10.69 -3.39 -16.56
C ALA A 110 -11.68 -4.39 -15.94
N ASP A 111 -12.93 -4.36 -16.39
CA ASP A 111 -13.97 -5.31 -15.98
C ASP A 111 -13.63 -6.74 -16.40
N CYS A 112 -13.14 -6.94 -17.62
CA CYS A 112 -12.62 -8.23 -18.08
C CYS A 112 -11.51 -8.75 -17.15
N GLU A 113 -10.58 -7.89 -16.73
CA GLU A 113 -9.49 -8.26 -15.82
C GLU A 113 -9.99 -8.66 -14.41
N ILE A 114 -11.07 -8.05 -13.93
CA ILE A 114 -11.65 -8.32 -12.61
C ILE A 114 -12.56 -9.55 -12.64
N ASN A 115 -13.50 -9.56 -13.57
CA ASN A 115 -14.61 -10.52 -13.60
C ASN A 115 -14.16 -11.93 -13.99
N ASP A 116 -12.96 -12.07 -14.53
CA ASP A 116 -12.31 -13.34 -14.81
C ASP A 116 -12.05 -14.18 -13.55
N ASP A 117 -11.81 -13.56 -12.38
CA ASP A 117 -11.49 -14.30 -11.16
C ASP A 117 -12.18 -13.80 -9.87
N VAL A 118 -13.13 -12.86 -9.98
CA VAL A 118 -13.81 -12.28 -8.82
C VAL A 118 -14.91 -13.18 -8.24
N PHE A 119 -15.71 -13.85 -9.09
CA PHE A 119 -16.90 -14.60 -8.69
C PHE A 119 -16.60 -16.05 -8.29
N GLY A 120 -17.59 -16.73 -7.71
CA GLY A 120 -17.41 -18.07 -7.13
C GLY A 120 -16.97 -18.01 -5.66
N ASP A 121 -16.81 -19.16 -5.01
CA ASP A 121 -16.37 -19.26 -3.60
C ASP A 121 -17.10 -18.29 -2.66
N GLY A 122 -18.44 -18.28 -2.72
CA GLY A 122 -19.29 -17.44 -1.87
C GLY A 122 -19.71 -16.08 -2.46
N LEU A 123 -19.31 -15.77 -3.70
CA LEU A 123 -19.81 -14.60 -4.45
C LEU A 123 -20.60 -15.03 -5.68
N VAL A 124 -21.82 -14.50 -5.81
CA VAL A 124 -22.69 -14.72 -6.97
C VAL A 124 -22.21 -13.83 -8.12
N ARG A 125 -22.26 -14.36 -9.34
CA ARG A 125 -22.02 -13.60 -10.57
C ARG A 125 -23.29 -12.84 -10.96
N PRO A 126 -23.29 -11.50 -10.99
CA PRO A 126 -24.42 -10.72 -11.49
C PRO A 126 -24.65 -10.98 -12.98
N ALA A 127 -25.91 -10.94 -13.42
CA ALA A 127 -26.26 -11.18 -14.83
C ALA A 127 -25.62 -10.20 -15.82
N GLY A 128 -25.29 -8.97 -15.37
CA GLY A 128 -24.65 -7.94 -16.18
C GLY A 128 -23.11 -7.95 -16.17
N ALA A 129 -22.47 -8.93 -15.54
CA ALA A 129 -21.01 -8.97 -15.44
C ALA A 129 -20.35 -9.20 -16.81
N VAL A 130 -19.41 -8.32 -17.17
CA VAL A 130 -18.63 -8.43 -18.40
C VAL A 130 -17.48 -9.42 -18.20
N GLU A 131 -17.42 -10.48 -19.00
CA GLU A 131 -16.37 -11.49 -18.93
C GLU A 131 -15.64 -11.57 -20.28
N PRO A 132 -14.33 -11.92 -20.30
CA PRO A 132 -13.54 -12.01 -21.53
C PRO A 132 -14.21 -12.87 -22.61
N ARG A 133 -14.80 -14.00 -22.21
CA ARG A 133 -15.52 -14.93 -23.09
C ARG A 133 -16.70 -14.30 -23.85
N HIS A 134 -17.37 -13.28 -23.29
CA HIS A 134 -18.46 -12.57 -23.98
C HIS A 134 -17.96 -11.76 -25.18
N LEU A 135 -16.65 -11.46 -25.21
CA LEU A 135 -15.97 -10.72 -26.27
C LEU A 135 -15.06 -11.63 -27.13
N GLU A 136 -15.11 -12.95 -26.93
CA GLU A 136 -14.20 -13.94 -27.55
C GLU A 136 -12.71 -13.67 -27.23
N LEU A 137 -12.43 -13.14 -26.03
CA LEU A 137 -11.09 -12.83 -25.56
C LEU A 137 -10.56 -13.92 -24.62
N PRO A 138 -9.23 -14.14 -24.57
CA PRO A 138 -8.63 -15.07 -23.62
C PRO A 138 -8.81 -14.61 -22.17
N GLU A 139 -9.01 -15.55 -21.27
CA GLU A 139 -9.04 -15.33 -19.81
C GLU A 139 -7.62 -15.07 -19.26
N GLY A 140 -7.51 -14.44 -18.09
CA GLY A 140 -6.28 -14.27 -17.31
C GLY A 140 -5.38 -13.08 -17.69
N GLN A 141 -5.82 -12.24 -18.63
CA GLN A 141 -5.03 -11.12 -19.14
C GLN A 141 -5.15 -9.87 -18.27
N LEU A 142 -4.20 -8.95 -18.41
CA LEU A 142 -4.26 -7.62 -17.81
C LEU A 142 -5.08 -6.67 -18.69
N MET A 143 -5.61 -5.59 -18.10
CA MET A 143 -6.34 -4.52 -18.80
C MET A 143 -5.61 -4.05 -20.07
N GLU A 144 -4.31 -3.77 -20.01
CA GLU A 144 -3.54 -3.29 -21.17
C GLU A 144 -3.43 -4.35 -22.27
N ASP A 145 -3.38 -5.62 -21.90
CA ASP A 145 -3.39 -6.72 -22.88
C ASP A 145 -4.75 -6.84 -23.55
N TYR A 146 -5.85 -6.73 -22.78
CA TYR A 146 -7.19 -6.63 -23.37
C TYR A 146 -7.32 -5.42 -24.30
N LEU A 147 -6.77 -4.27 -23.91
CA LEU A 147 -6.76 -3.07 -24.76
C LEU A 147 -6.02 -3.26 -26.10
N ARG A 148 -5.18 -4.29 -26.26
CA ARG A 148 -4.57 -4.62 -27.56
C ARG A 148 -5.43 -5.54 -28.42
N LEU A 149 -6.37 -6.27 -27.81
CA LEU A 149 -7.08 -7.39 -28.45
C LEU A 149 -8.45 -7.03 -29.02
N PHE A 150 -9.07 -5.93 -28.60
CA PHE A 150 -10.38 -5.53 -29.13
C PHE A 150 -10.50 -4.04 -29.41
N ARG A 151 -11.48 -3.65 -30.23
CA ARG A 151 -11.93 -2.26 -30.41
C ARG A 151 -13.43 -2.22 -30.13
N LEU A 152 -13.96 -1.03 -29.84
CA LEU A 152 -15.40 -0.87 -29.75
C LEU A 152 -16.05 -1.15 -31.11
N GLY A 153 -17.17 -1.85 -31.10
CA GLY A 153 -17.89 -2.26 -32.30
C GLY A 153 -19.18 -3.03 -31.99
N PRO A 154 -19.73 -3.78 -32.95
CA PRO A 154 -21.01 -4.48 -32.77
C PRO A 154 -21.06 -5.40 -31.54
N ARG A 155 -19.94 -6.04 -31.20
CA ARG A 155 -19.84 -6.94 -30.05
C ARG A 155 -19.80 -6.20 -28.70
N THR A 156 -19.48 -4.91 -28.66
CA THR A 156 -19.42 -4.12 -27.42
C THR A 156 -20.57 -3.11 -27.31
N GLN A 157 -21.43 -2.98 -28.33
CA GLN A 157 -22.48 -1.98 -28.36
C GLN A 157 -23.48 -2.13 -27.20
N HIS A 158 -23.76 -3.38 -26.80
CA HIS A 158 -24.61 -3.69 -25.65
C HIS A 158 -23.99 -3.34 -24.30
N LEU A 159 -22.71 -2.94 -24.26
CA LEU A 159 -21.98 -2.50 -23.06
C LEU A 159 -21.90 -0.97 -22.93
N ALA A 160 -22.57 -0.21 -23.81
CA ALA A 160 -22.55 1.25 -23.77
C ALA A 160 -23.14 1.87 -22.49
N TRP A 161 -23.88 1.08 -21.70
CA TRP A 161 -24.43 1.49 -20.40
C TRP A 161 -23.41 1.40 -19.26
N LEU A 162 -22.28 0.73 -19.47
CA LEU A 162 -21.31 0.40 -18.45
C LEU A 162 -20.56 1.65 -17.99
N ASP A 163 -20.58 1.89 -16.67
CA ASP A 163 -19.87 2.99 -16.04
C ASP A 163 -19.56 2.66 -14.58
N CYS A 164 -18.34 2.17 -14.32
CA CYS A 164 -17.83 1.89 -12.96
C CYS A 164 -17.19 3.13 -12.31
N GLY A 165 -17.34 4.31 -12.93
CA GLY A 165 -16.85 5.59 -12.43
C GLY A 165 -15.38 5.88 -12.72
N SER A 166 -14.92 7.05 -12.28
CA SER A 166 -13.57 7.54 -12.58
C SER A 166 -12.45 6.74 -11.93
N GLY A 167 -12.75 5.93 -10.91
CA GLY A 167 -11.81 4.98 -10.31
C GLY A 167 -11.49 3.79 -11.21
N ALA A 168 -12.35 3.51 -12.19
CA ALA A 168 -12.17 2.45 -13.18
C ALA A 168 -11.43 2.92 -14.43
N ASP A 169 -11.82 4.05 -15.00
CA ASP A 169 -11.33 4.49 -16.32
C ASP A 169 -10.52 5.80 -16.29
N GLY A 170 -10.49 6.52 -15.17
CA GLY A 170 -9.80 7.80 -15.01
C GLY A 170 -10.55 9.03 -15.53
N LEU A 171 -11.72 8.90 -16.16
CA LEU A 171 -12.52 10.03 -16.64
C LEU A 171 -13.47 10.50 -15.54
N GLU A 172 -13.34 11.75 -15.11
CA GLU A 172 -14.22 12.32 -14.07
C GLU A 172 -15.67 12.41 -14.56
N ARG A 173 -16.60 12.12 -13.63
CA ARG A 173 -18.04 12.17 -13.87
C ARG A 173 -18.64 13.31 -13.06
N GLU A 174 -19.81 13.78 -13.48
CA GLU A 174 -20.46 14.90 -12.80
C GLU A 174 -20.90 14.58 -11.36
N TRP A 175 -21.00 13.29 -11.00
CA TRP A 175 -21.30 12.85 -9.63
C TRP A 175 -20.05 12.67 -8.77
N ASP A 176 -18.85 12.77 -9.33
CA ASP A 176 -17.62 12.70 -8.56
C ASP A 176 -17.51 13.96 -7.70
N LEU A 177 -17.27 13.78 -6.40
CA LEU A 177 -17.07 14.91 -5.47
C LEU A 177 -15.70 15.60 -5.66
N GLY A 178 -14.83 15.05 -6.50
CA GLY A 178 -13.50 15.58 -6.77
C GLY A 178 -12.52 15.47 -5.59
N PRO A 179 -11.33 16.09 -5.69
CA PRO A 179 -10.29 16.04 -4.67
C PRO A 179 -10.68 16.76 -3.38
N ASP A 180 -11.43 17.86 -3.49
CA ASP A 180 -11.88 18.68 -2.34
C ASP A 180 -13.16 18.15 -1.69
N GLY A 181 -13.74 17.08 -2.25
CA GLY A 181 -14.91 16.43 -1.70
C GLY A 181 -14.67 15.80 -0.33
N ALA A 182 -15.70 15.72 0.49
CA ALA A 182 -15.60 15.09 1.81
C ALA A 182 -15.24 13.59 1.70
N HIS A 183 -14.52 13.07 2.70
CA HIS A 183 -14.30 11.63 2.93
C HIS A 183 -13.56 10.87 1.81
N GLY A 184 -12.86 11.57 0.92
CA GLY A 184 -11.92 10.92 0.01
C GLY A 184 -10.65 10.51 0.74
N LEU A 185 -10.07 9.38 0.36
CA LEU A 185 -8.77 8.96 0.88
C LEU A 185 -7.64 9.75 0.22
N SER A 186 -6.64 10.13 1.03
CA SER A 186 -5.40 10.71 0.53
C SER A 186 -4.60 9.70 -0.30
N ALA A 187 -3.60 10.15 -1.08
CA ALA A 187 -2.70 9.23 -1.80
C ALA A 187 -2.02 8.22 -0.85
N GLN A 188 -1.53 8.69 0.29
CA GLN A 188 -0.86 7.87 1.29
C GLN A 188 -1.81 6.84 1.93
N GLU A 189 -3.06 7.22 2.21
CA GLU A 189 -4.07 6.30 2.74
C GLU A 189 -4.41 5.19 1.73
N ARG A 190 -4.56 5.55 0.45
CA ARG A 190 -4.80 4.60 -0.65
C ARG A 190 -3.66 3.58 -0.76
N ASP A 191 -2.42 4.05 -0.74
CA ASP A 191 -1.23 3.19 -0.78
C ASP A 191 -1.14 2.29 0.46
N ALA A 192 -1.42 2.83 1.65
CA ALA A 192 -1.45 2.04 2.88
C ALA A 192 -2.53 0.94 2.86
N VAL A 193 -3.69 1.20 2.24
CA VAL A 193 -4.73 0.19 2.05
C VAL A 193 -4.28 -0.90 1.07
N ARG A 194 -3.80 -0.52 -0.11
CA ARG A 194 -3.26 -1.46 -1.12
C ARG A 194 -2.17 -2.34 -0.51
N PHE A 195 -1.27 -1.73 0.25
CA PHE A 195 -0.20 -2.42 0.94
C PHE A 195 -0.70 -3.44 1.96
N ARG A 196 -1.67 -3.06 2.81
CA ARG A 196 -2.24 -3.98 3.81
C ARG A 196 -2.93 -5.17 3.16
N VAL A 197 -3.63 -4.96 2.05
CA VAL A 197 -4.25 -6.05 1.27
C VAL A 197 -3.18 -6.96 0.68
N ALA A 198 -2.15 -6.41 0.02
CA ALA A 198 -1.04 -7.18 -0.52
C ALA A 198 -0.32 -7.99 0.56
N GLN A 199 -0.05 -7.38 1.73
CA GLN A 199 0.49 -8.09 2.90
C GLN A 199 -0.39 -9.25 3.36
N GLY A 200 -1.70 -9.03 3.43
CA GLY A 200 -2.67 -10.06 3.80
C GLY A 200 -2.59 -11.26 2.87
N ILE A 201 -2.59 -11.01 1.56
CA ILE A 201 -2.50 -12.06 0.53
C ILE A 201 -1.15 -12.79 0.59
N VAL A 202 -0.02 -12.08 0.72
CA VAL A 202 1.31 -12.75 0.77
C VAL A 202 1.50 -13.54 2.06
N GLY A 203 1.08 -12.98 3.21
CA GLY A 203 1.28 -13.60 4.51
C GLY A 203 0.33 -14.77 4.77
N ARG A 204 -0.92 -14.66 4.34
CA ARG A 204 -1.97 -15.68 4.51
C ARG A 204 -2.89 -15.68 3.29
N PRO A 205 -2.46 -16.28 2.16
CA PRO A 205 -3.19 -16.18 0.89
C PRO A 205 -4.60 -16.76 0.94
N GLY A 206 -4.85 -17.74 1.81
CA GLY A 206 -6.16 -18.40 1.88
C GLY A 206 -6.62 -18.89 0.50
N ASN A 207 -7.85 -18.54 0.14
CA ASN A 207 -8.48 -18.81 -1.15
C ASN A 207 -8.22 -17.74 -2.23
N ALA A 208 -7.26 -16.82 -2.04
CA ALA A 208 -6.97 -15.80 -3.04
C ALA A 208 -6.63 -16.42 -4.42
N SER A 209 -7.21 -15.84 -5.47
CA SER A 209 -7.02 -16.28 -6.85
C SER A 209 -5.56 -16.16 -7.30
N LYS A 210 -5.22 -16.75 -8.45
CA LYS A 210 -3.89 -16.59 -9.06
C LYS A 210 -3.63 -15.13 -9.43
N GLY A 211 -4.64 -14.41 -9.94
CA GLY A 211 -4.56 -12.99 -10.25
C GLY A 211 -4.21 -12.15 -9.03
N TRP A 212 -4.94 -12.34 -7.91
CA TRP A 212 -4.65 -11.65 -6.64
C TRP A 212 -3.28 -11.98 -6.05
N LYS A 213 -2.81 -13.23 -6.19
CA LYS A 213 -1.45 -13.63 -5.77
C LYS A 213 -0.35 -13.02 -6.65
N ARG A 214 -0.61 -12.83 -7.94
CA ARG A 214 0.29 -12.11 -8.86
C ARG A 214 0.31 -10.62 -8.50
N TRP A 215 -0.86 -9.98 -8.47
CA TRP A 215 -1.03 -8.59 -8.08
C TRP A 215 -0.36 -8.30 -6.73
N ALA A 216 -0.56 -9.13 -5.71
CA ALA A 216 0.03 -8.88 -4.40
C ALA A 216 1.56 -8.92 -4.44
N ARG A 217 2.16 -9.83 -5.24
CA ARG A 217 3.61 -9.91 -5.43
C ARG A 217 4.17 -8.71 -6.20
N GLU A 218 3.40 -8.13 -7.13
CA GLU A 218 3.78 -6.96 -7.93
C GLU A 218 3.54 -5.64 -7.19
N ALA A 219 2.48 -5.56 -6.38
CA ALA A 219 2.18 -4.46 -5.48
C ALA A 219 3.27 -4.31 -4.40
N PHE A 220 3.96 -5.41 -4.06
CA PHE A 220 5.31 -5.32 -3.50
C PHE A 220 6.28 -5.02 -4.64
N HIS A 221 6.80 -3.79 -4.67
CA HIS A 221 7.96 -3.47 -5.49
C HIS A 221 9.05 -4.55 -5.39
N PRO A 222 9.84 -4.78 -6.46
CA PRO A 222 10.94 -5.74 -6.45
C PRO A 222 11.77 -5.57 -5.18
N PRO A 223 12.26 -6.66 -4.57
CA PRO A 223 13.01 -6.59 -3.33
C PRO A 223 14.19 -5.63 -3.48
N GLN A 224 14.05 -4.45 -2.89
CA GLN A 224 15.01 -3.38 -3.01
C GLN A 224 16.39 -3.88 -2.55
N PRO A 225 17.50 -3.46 -3.20
CA PRO A 225 18.86 -3.96 -2.94
C PRO A 225 19.30 -3.88 -1.48
N TRP A 226 18.69 -3.00 -0.69
CA TRP A 226 18.97 -2.86 0.74
C TRP A 226 18.51 -4.08 1.58
N ARG A 227 17.67 -5.01 1.08
CA ARG A 227 17.38 -6.27 1.81
C ARG A 227 18.66 -7.08 2.07
N GLN A 228 19.67 -6.96 1.20
CA GLN A 228 20.98 -7.58 1.38
C GLN A 228 21.89 -6.77 2.31
N LEU A 229 21.84 -5.43 2.24
CA LEU A 229 22.65 -4.50 3.03
C LEU A 229 22.14 -4.30 4.47
N LEU A 230 20.84 -4.21 4.68
CA LEU A 230 20.18 -4.28 5.98
C LEU A 230 20.35 -5.68 6.57
N GLY A 231 20.31 -6.73 5.74
CA GLY A 231 20.71 -8.06 6.18
C GLY A 231 22.14 -8.08 6.74
N ALA A 232 23.10 -7.42 6.08
CA ALA A 232 24.49 -7.32 6.56
C ALA A 232 24.62 -6.42 7.79
N ALA A 233 23.93 -5.27 7.84
CA ALA A 233 23.92 -4.37 8.99
C ALA A 233 23.25 -5.00 10.22
N LEU A 234 22.14 -5.73 10.04
CA LEU A 234 21.46 -6.51 11.09
C LEU A 234 22.29 -7.71 11.52
N ARG A 235 22.87 -8.49 10.59
CA ARG A 235 23.77 -9.61 10.93
C ARG A 235 25.03 -9.13 11.66
N SER A 236 25.58 -7.98 11.27
CA SER A 236 26.73 -7.37 11.94
C SER A 236 26.37 -6.74 13.29
N ALA A 237 25.15 -6.22 13.45
CA ALA A 237 24.63 -5.77 14.75
C ALA A 237 24.41 -6.94 15.72
N VAL A 238 24.01 -8.10 15.21
CA VAL A 238 23.94 -9.37 15.98
C VAL A 238 25.34 -9.90 16.35
N SER A 239 26.42 -9.43 15.71
CA SER A 239 27.80 -9.82 16.01
C SER A 239 28.60 -8.74 16.77
N GLY A 240 27.96 -7.65 17.19
CA GLY A 240 28.61 -6.57 17.95
C GLY A 240 28.89 -6.95 19.42
N PRO A 241 29.93 -6.39 20.06
CA PRO A 241 30.19 -6.63 21.47
C PRO A 241 29.02 -6.12 22.32
N GLY A 242 28.36 -7.01 23.06
CA GLY A 242 27.31 -6.67 24.03
C GLY A 242 25.85 -6.91 23.60
N THR A 243 25.56 -7.32 22.36
CA THR A 243 24.16 -7.53 21.91
C THR A 243 23.90 -8.85 21.16
N GLY A 244 24.90 -9.71 21.00
CA GLY A 244 24.79 -10.91 20.16
C GLY A 244 24.67 -12.26 20.87
N GLU A 245 25.31 -12.42 22.03
CA GLU A 245 25.65 -13.76 22.54
C GLU A 245 25.59 -13.83 24.07
N ASP A 246 24.43 -13.52 24.64
CA ASP A 246 24.21 -13.75 26.07
C ASP A 246 23.98 -15.25 26.30
N TYR A 247 24.94 -15.86 27.02
CA TYR A 247 24.81 -17.18 27.59
C TYR A 247 23.79 -17.13 28.74
N THR A 248 22.67 -17.84 28.60
CA THR A 248 21.63 -17.90 29.63
C THR A 248 21.51 -19.30 30.22
N TYR A 249 21.36 -19.38 31.54
CA TYR A 249 21.10 -20.65 32.25
C TYR A 249 19.60 -20.93 32.43
N GLY A 250 18.72 -20.02 32.02
CA GLY A 250 17.27 -20.14 32.19
C GLY A 250 16.61 -21.23 31.35
N ARG A 251 17.30 -21.77 30.33
CA ARG A 251 16.91 -23.00 29.63
C ARG A 251 18.17 -23.83 29.36
N PRO A 252 18.27 -25.08 29.85
CA PRO A 252 19.42 -25.94 29.58
C PRO A 252 19.58 -26.15 28.06
N ALA A 253 20.83 -26.09 27.58
CA ALA A 253 21.13 -26.35 26.17
C ALA A 253 20.75 -27.80 25.82
N ARG A 254 20.20 -28.06 24.62
CA ARG A 254 19.84 -29.43 24.19
C ARG A 254 21.01 -30.42 24.27
N ARG A 255 22.22 -29.91 24.05
CA ARG A 255 23.49 -30.63 24.15
C ARG A 255 23.94 -30.95 25.59
N SER A 256 23.26 -30.42 26.61
CA SER A 256 23.46 -30.79 28.01
C SER A 256 23.14 -32.27 28.28
N ALA A 257 22.36 -32.92 27.42
CA ALA A 257 22.13 -34.37 27.48
C ALA A 257 23.42 -35.19 27.31
N GLY A 258 24.45 -34.65 26.65
CA GLY A 258 25.74 -35.32 26.45
C GLY A 258 26.77 -35.05 27.55
N VAL A 259 26.46 -34.21 28.54
CA VAL A 259 27.37 -33.86 29.65
C VAL A 259 26.61 -33.92 30.99
N PRO A 260 26.43 -35.12 31.55
CA PRO A 260 25.69 -35.30 32.80
C PRO A 260 26.32 -34.51 33.95
N GLY A 261 25.50 -33.84 34.76
CA GLY A 261 25.96 -33.08 35.93
C GLY A 261 26.41 -31.64 35.66
N VAL A 262 26.43 -31.18 34.39
CA VAL A 262 26.83 -29.81 34.03
C VAL A 262 25.68 -29.06 33.37
N VAL A 263 25.24 -27.95 33.96
CA VAL A 263 24.28 -27.04 33.32
C VAL A 263 25.03 -26.17 32.32
N LEU A 264 24.93 -26.51 31.04
CA LEU A 264 25.52 -25.70 29.98
C LEU A 264 24.64 -24.48 29.68
N PRO A 265 25.22 -23.29 29.51
CA PRO A 265 24.44 -22.13 29.11
C PRO A 265 23.92 -22.29 27.69
N SER A 266 22.72 -21.76 27.43
CA SER A 266 22.14 -21.65 26.09
C SER A 266 22.41 -20.26 25.50
N LEU A 267 22.81 -20.24 24.24
CA LEU A 267 22.99 -19.00 23.49
C LEU A 267 21.63 -18.39 23.18
N ARG A 268 21.28 -17.25 23.79
CA ARG A 268 20.11 -16.47 23.39
C ARG A 268 20.51 -15.38 22.40
N ARG A 269 20.07 -15.53 21.15
CA ARG A 269 20.09 -14.45 20.17
C ARG A 269 18.95 -13.48 20.47
N ARG A 270 19.27 -12.22 20.75
CA ARG A 270 18.27 -11.15 20.82
C ARG A 270 18.20 -10.48 19.45
N PRO A 271 17.02 -10.42 18.80
CA PRO A 271 16.88 -9.67 17.56
C PRO A 271 17.13 -8.17 17.83
N PRO A 272 17.82 -7.47 16.90
CA PRO A 272 18.19 -6.07 17.10
C PRO A 272 16.96 -5.16 17.07
N ARG A 273 17.02 -4.08 17.84
CA ARG A 273 16.05 -2.99 17.86
C ARG A 273 16.40 -1.97 16.79
N VAL A 274 15.43 -1.62 15.97
CA VAL A 274 15.60 -0.71 14.84
C VAL A 274 14.74 0.54 15.08
N ALA A 275 15.35 1.71 14.96
CA ALA A 275 14.62 2.97 14.84
C ALA A 275 14.64 3.41 13.37
N VAL A 276 13.47 3.66 12.79
CA VAL A 276 13.32 4.17 11.43
C VAL A 276 12.92 5.64 11.51
N VAL A 277 13.75 6.53 11.01
CA VAL A 277 13.48 7.95 10.85
C VAL A 277 13.05 8.17 9.41
N ILE A 278 11.83 8.66 9.22
CA ILE A 278 11.24 8.95 7.91
C ILE A 278 11.19 10.46 7.76
N ASP A 279 11.85 10.97 6.74
CA ASP A 279 11.70 12.34 6.29
C ASP A 279 10.29 12.55 5.74
N THR A 280 9.60 13.55 6.29
CA THR A 280 8.25 13.96 5.87
C THR A 280 8.24 15.44 5.48
N SER A 281 9.38 15.98 5.07
CA SER A 281 9.47 17.35 4.60
C SER A 281 8.76 17.58 3.28
N GLY A 282 8.54 18.85 2.93
CA GLY A 282 7.84 19.23 1.71
C GLY A 282 8.52 18.80 0.40
N SER A 283 9.81 18.45 0.43
CA SER A 283 10.53 17.96 -0.74
C SER A 283 10.29 16.47 -1.00
N VAL A 284 9.83 15.70 0.00
CA VAL A 284 9.50 14.28 -0.12
C VAL A 284 8.10 14.11 -0.73
N SER A 285 8.05 13.47 -1.89
CA SER A 285 6.81 13.16 -2.60
C SER A 285 6.02 12.02 -1.93
N ASP A 286 4.74 11.94 -2.26
CA ASP A 286 3.85 10.87 -1.79
C ASP A 286 4.33 9.47 -2.21
N ALA A 287 4.94 9.34 -3.39
CA ALA A 287 5.50 8.09 -3.88
C ALA A 287 6.71 7.64 -3.06
N GLU A 288 7.59 8.58 -2.70
CA GLU A 288 8.75 8.34 -1.82
C GLU A 288 8.30 7.97 -0.40
N LEU A 289 7.26 8.62 0.12
CA LEU A 289 6.67 8.31 1.41
C LEU A 289 5.99 6.93 1.42
N GLY A 290 5.27 6.59 0.36
CA GLY A 290 4.71 5.25 0.14
C GLY A 290 5.82 4.20 0.12
N SER A 291 6.90 4.45 -0.60
CA SER A 291 8.10 3.60 -0.62
C SER A 291 8.70 3.44 0.78
N ALA A 292 8.82 4.53 1.55
CA ALA A 292 9.32 4.50 2.91
C ALA A 292 8.51 3.57 3.84
N LEU A 293 7.18 3.59 3.71
CA LEU A 293 6.29 2.68 4.44
C LEU A 293 6.49 1.21 4.04
N LEU A 294 6.77 0.92 2.76
CA LEU A 294 7.15 -0.43 2.31
C LEU A 294 8.43 -0.90 3.02
N GLU A 295 9.42 -0.03 3.16
CA GLU A 295 10.70 -0.36 3.81
C GLU A 295 10.55 -0.61 5.29
N VAL A 296 9.79 0.23 6.01
CA VAL A 296 9.49 0.03 7.44
C VAL A 296 8.91 -1.36 7.69
N ALA A 297 7.96 -1.77 6.85
CA ALA A 297 7.35 -3.07 6.98
C ALA A 297 8.28 -4.23 6.61
N ALA A 298 9.17 -4.04 5.63
CA ALA A 298 10.21 -5.01 5.31
C ALA A 298 11.22 -5.17 6.46
N ILE A 299 11.62 -4.06 7.11
CA ILE A 299 12.46 -4.05 8.32
C ILE A 299 11.78 -4.85 9.42
N SER A 300 10.49 -4.59 9.68
CA SER A 300 9.71 -5.31 10.71
C SER A 300 9.70 -6.82 10.50
N ARG A 301 9.60 -7.29 9.25
CA ARG A 301 9.72 -8.72 8.92
C ARG A 301 11.14 -9.25 9.16
N ALA A 302 12.17 -8.50 8.77
CA ALA A 302 13.56 -8.91 8.91
C ALA A 302 14.01 -9.09 10.37
N VAL A 303 13.46 -8.30 11.30
CA VAL A 303 13.76 -8.40 12.75
C VAL A 303 12.90 -9.44 13.49
N GLY A 304 12.25 -10.35 12.75
CA GLY A 304 11.48 -11.47 13.33
C GLY A 304 10.01 -11.16 13.58
N GLY A 305 9.44 -10.13 12.92
CA GLY A 305 8.01 -9.80 12.97
C GLY A 305 7.51 -9.28 14.33
N ARG A 306 8.42 -9.05 15.27
CA ARG A 306 8.13 -8.52 16.61
C ARG A 306 8.01 -7.01 16.56
N ARG A 307 6.82 -6.52 16.92
CA ARG A 307 6.44 -5.10 16.82
C ARG A 307 7.16 -4.20 17.81
N ASP A 308 7.63 -4.75 18.94
CA ASP A 308 8.36 -4.02 19.97
C ASP A 308 9.82 -3.73 19.62
N LEU A 309 10.29 -4.23 18.47
CA LEU A 309 11.66 -4.07 18.01
C LEU A 309 11.80 -2.96 16.96
N VAL A 310 10.72 -2.38 16.46
CA VAL A 310 10.75 -1.31 15.45
C VAL A 310 10.05 -0.07 15.97
N THR A 311 10.78 1.03 16.05
CA THR A 311 10.26 2.37 16.36
C THR A 311 10.28 3.21 15.09
N VAL A 312 9.22 3.97 14.81
CA VAL A 312 9.14 4.83 13.60
C VAL A 312 9.02 6.30 14.02
N LEU A 313 9.77 7.18 13.38
CA LEU A 313 9.84 8.60 13.72
C LEU A 313 9.60 9.38 12.44
N ALA A 314 8.55 10.20 12.41
CA ALA A 314 8.32 11.14 11.31
C ALA A 314 9.09 12.42 11.60
N CYS A 315 9.89 12.87 10.64
CA CYS A 315 10.79 14.00 10.80
C CYS A 315 10.49 15.08 9.75
N ASP A 316 9.85 16.14 10.20
CA ASP A 316 9.83 17.46 9.56
C ASP A 316 10.46 18.48 10.53
N ALA A 317 10.23 19.79 10.32
CA ALA A 317 10.69 20.87 11.18
C ALA A 317 10.30 20.70 12.67
N ALA A 318 9.32 19.84 12.98
CA ALA A 318 8.95 19.46 14.33
C ALA A 318 8.84 17.93 14.46
N THR A 319 9.96 17.24 14.73
CA THR A 319 10.00 15.77 14.87
C THR A 319 8.87 15.23 15.77
N ARG A 320 7.95 14.45 15.21
CA ARG A 320 6.91 13.74 15.96
C ARG A 320 7.28 12.27 16.13
N VAL A 321 7.06 11.73 17.33
CA VAL A 321 7.21 10.28 17.54
C VAL A 321 5.91 9.65 17.08
N VAL A 322 5.99 8.76 16.10
CA VAL A 322 4.91 7.82 15.85
C VAL A 322 5.21 6.58 16.71
N HIS A 323 4.30 6.25 17.60
CA HIS A 323 4.47 5.12 18.52
C HIS A 323 4.73 3.79 17.77
N PRO A 324 5.32 2.77 18.43
CA PRO A 324 5.59 1.45 17.83
C PRO A 324 4.40 0.97 17.03
N LEU A 325 4.68 0.28 15.91
CA LEU A 325 3.83 0.04 14.74
C LEU A 325 2.39 -0.48 14.96
N CYS A 326 1.90 -0.56 16.18
CA CYS A 326 0.50 -0.78 16.56
C CYS A 326 0.11 -0.02 17.86
N ARG A 327 -0.47 1.17 17.71
CA ARG A 327 -1.84 1.39 18.18
C ARG A 327 -2.70 1.54 16.93
N ALA A 328 -3.91 1.01 16.96
CA ALA A 328 -4.84 1.07 15.85
C ALA A 328 -5.24 2.52 15.61
N GLU A 329 -4.48 3.23 14.78
CA GLU A 329 -4.72 4.57 14.26
C GLU A 329 -3.61 4.80 13.22
N GLY A 330 -3.95 5.36 12.05
CA GLY A 330 -2.99 5.61 10.97
C GLY A 330 -1.74 6.32 11.48
N ILE A 331 -0.59 6.06 10.86
CA ILE A 331 0.62 6.87 11.06
C ILE A 331 0.26 8.26 10.52
N PRO A 332 0.04 9.28 11.37
CA PRO A 332 -0.23 10.61 10.87
C PRO A 332 1.11 11.19 10.44
N LEU A 333 1.42 11.06 9.15
CA LEU A 333 2.55 11.72 8.52
C LEU A 333 2.08 13.12 8.15
N VAL A 334 1.98 13.99 9.14
CA VAL A 334 1.76 15.42 8.91
C VAL A 334 3.13 16.02 8.65
N GLY A 335 3.31 16.61 7.47
CA GLY A 335 4.58 17.14 7.00
C GLY A 335 4.38 18.22 5.94
N GLY A 336 5.39 19.07 5.73
CA GLY A 336 5.32 20.24 4.82
C GLY A 336 6.24 21.41 5.19
N GLY A 337 7.01 21.33 6.29
CA GLY A 337 8.08 22.28 6.62
C GLY A 337 9.46 21.82 6.13
N GLY A 338 10.52 22.56 6.48
CA GLY A 338 11.90 22.15 6.24
C GLY A 338 12.31 20.91 7.05
N THR A 339 13.45 20.29 6.70
CA THR A 339 13.94 19.03 7.31
C THR A 339 15.09 19.29 8.28
N ASP A 340 15.08 18.61 9.43
CA ASP A 340 16.27 18.48 10.27
C ASP A 340 16.40 17.07 10.85
N LEU A 341 17.06 16.16 10.12
CA LEU A 341 17.30 14.80 10.60
C LEU A 341 18.15 14.73 11.87
N ARG A 342 18.91 15.77 12.26
CA ARG A 342 19.64 15.77 13.55
C ARG A 342 18.66 15.60 14.71
N SER A 343 17.49 16.25 14.61
CA SER A 343 16.42 16.16 15.60
C SER A 343 15.81 14.75 15.64
N GLY A 344 15.56 14.14 14.47
CA GLY A 344 15.12 12.75 14.33
C GLY A 344 16.07 11.74 14.95
N PHE A 345 17.36 11.84 14.64
CA PHE A 345 18.42 11.00 15.21
C PHE A 345 18.54 11.18 16.72
N ALA A 346 18.56 12.42 17.21
CA ALA A 346 18.65 12.69 18.64
C ALA A 346 17.44 12.10 19.39
N LYS A 347 16.25 12.13 18.78
CA LYS A 347 15.04 11.53 19.36
C LYS A 347 15.12 10.00 19.35
N ALA A 348 15.57 9.40 18.25
CA ALA A 348 15.80 7.96 18.16
C ALA A 348 16.76 7.45 19.24
N LEU A 349 17.85 8.17 19.49
CA LEU A 349 18.87 7.81 20.48
C LEU A 349 18.41 8.00 21.94
N ARG A 350 17.40 8.86 22.17
CA ARG A 350 16.79 9.05 23.50
C ARG A 350 15.72 8.00 23.81
N SER A 351 15.20 7.29 22.80
CA SER A 351 14.21 6.23 22.99
C SER A 351 14.69 5.19 24.00
N GLN A 352 13.76 4.73 24.83
CA GLN A 352 13.97 3.65 25.79
C GLN A 352 13.02 2.51 25.41
N PRO A 353 13.55 1.34 25.00
CA PRO A 353 14.97 1.01 24.88
C PRO A 353 15.70 1.70 23.71
N ARG A 354 17.02 1.88 23.86
CA ARG A 354 17.86 2.44 22.77
C ARG A 354 17.90 1.52 21.55
N PRO A 355 17.95 2.08 20.32
CA PRO A 355 18.06 1.29 19.10
C PRO A 355 19.48 0.74 18.92
N ASP A 356 19.56 -0.46 18.35
CA ASP A 356 20.81 -1.09 17.90
C ASP A 356 21.18 -0.63 16.48
N VAL A 357 20.17 -0.22 15.69
CA VAL A 357 20.31 0.30 14.33
C VAL A 357 19.35 1.47 14.12
N ILE A 358 19.84 2.54 13.48
CA ILE A 358 19.01 3.62 12.93
C ILE A 358 18.95 3.45 11.41
N VAL A 359 17.75 3.56 10.85
CA VAL A 359 17.50 3.66 9.41
C VAL A 359 16.88 5.03 9.14
N ALA A 360 17.51 5.85 8.30
CA ALA A 360 16.95 7.12 7.87
C ALA A 360 16.47 7.01 6.41
N LEU A 361 15.24 7.43 6.11
CA LEU A 361 14.65 7.43 4.77
C LEU A 361 14.38 8.88 4.38
N THR A 362 15.06 9.41 3.35
CA THR A 362 15.07 10.84 3.01
C THR A 362 15.47 11.04 1.55
N ASP A 363 15.18 12.20 0.98
CA ASP A 363 15.71 12.64 -0.32
C ASP A 363 17.13 13.24 -0.20
N GLY A 364 17.64 13.39 1.03
CA GLY A 364 18.96 13.93 1.35
C GLY A 364 19.01 15.44 1.57
N GLN A 365 17.88 16.15 1.46
CA GLN A 365 17.81 17.61 1.66
C GLN A 365 17.67 17.97 3.14
N THR A 366 18.69 17.65 3.93
CA THR A 366 18.65 17.80 5.38
C THR A 366 20.04 17.96 5.98
N PRO A 367 20.20 18.76 7.04
CA PRO A 367 21.42 18.74 7.84
C PRO A 367 21.57 17.37 8.53
N TRP A 368 22.80 16.86 8.56
CA TRP A 368 23.17 15.60 9.18
C TRP A 368 23.77 15.78 10.58
N PRO A 369 23.74 14.75 11.44
CA PRO A 369 24.51 14.77 12.70
C PRO A 369 26.01 14.93 12.44
N GLY A 370 26.65 15.88 13.12
CA GLY A 370 28.09 16.15 12.96
C GLY A 370 29.01 15.04 13.50
N ALA A 371 28.47 14.07 14.23
CA ALA A 371 29.21 12.92 14.75
C ALA A 371 28.42 11.63 14.53
N PRO A 372 29.11 10.49 14.32
CA PRO A 372 28.45 9.20 14.14
C PRO A 372 27.66 8.82 15.40
N PRO A 373 26.40 8.37 15.26
CA PRO A 373 25.63 7.80 16.36
C PRO A 373 26.34 6.59 16.97
N PRO A 374 26.08 6.27 18.26
CA PRO A 374 26.66 5.10 18.93
C PRO A 374 26.13 3.75 18.41
N CYS A 375 25.21 3.78 17.44
CA CYS A 375 24.61 2.62 16.79
C CYS A 375 24.84 2.69 15.28
N ARG A 376 24.72 1.54 14.60
CA ARG A 376 24.87 1.52 13.14
C ARG A 376 23.78 2.36 12.48
N THR A 377 24.15 3.06 11.41
CA THR A 377 23.21 3.90 10.65
C THR A 377 23.18 3.48 9.19
N VAL A 378 21.97 3.33 8.65
CA VAL A 378 21.70 3.12 7.24
C VAL A 378 20.87 4.30 6.73
N VAL A 379 21.23 4.84 5.57
CA VAL A 379 20.49 5.90 4.88
C VAL A 379 19.91 5.32 3.61
N GLY A 380 18.59 5.36 3.49
CA GLY A 380 17.86 5.15 2.25
C GLY A 380 17.59 6.50 1.60
N LEU A 381 18.36 6.83 0.57
CA LEU A 381 18.16 8.02 -0.24
C LEU A 381 17.12 7.73 -1.32
N PHE A 382 16.10 8.56 -1.46
CA PHE A 382 15.22 8.48 -2.64
C PHE A 382 15.97 8.91 -3.90
N ASP A 383 15.78 8.17 -4.99
CA ASP A 383 16.41 8.49 -6.26
C ASP A 383 15.91 9.83 -6.82
N ARG A 384 16.82 10.67 -7.27
CA ARG A 384 16.52 11.97 -7.87
C ARG A 384 17.24 12.07 -9.22
N PRO A 385 16.52 12.27 -10.34
CA PRO A 385 17.17 12.50 -11.62
C PRO A 385 18.01 13.77 -11.58
N HIS A 386 19.22 13.68 -12.16
CA HIS A 386 20.29 14.68 -12.10
C HIS A 386 19.88 16.09 -12.60
N GLU A 387 18.76 16.22 -13.31
CA GLU A 387 18.26 17.49 -13.85
C GLU A 387 17.62 18.41 -12.79
N GLN A 388 17.09 17.87 -11.68
CA GLN A 388 16.45 18.69 -10.62
C GLN A 388 17.44 19.18 -9.54
N ARG A 389 18.74 18.90 -9.67
CA ARG A 389 19.76 19.39 -8.74
C ARG A 389 20.13 20.86 -8.95
N TRP A 390 19.64 21.45 -10.05
CA TRP A 390 19.93 22.82 -10.48
C TRP A 390 18.63 23.60 -10.65
N ASP A 391 17.94 23.89 -9.54
CA ASP A 391 17.01 25.01 -9.52
C ASP A 391 17.87 26.28 -9.38
N GLU A 392 17.92 27.11 -10.43
CA GLU A 392 18.80 28.28 -10.56
C GLU A 392 18.55 29.40 -9.50
N ASP A 393 17.59 29.22 -8.60
CA ASP A 393 17.16 30.22 -7.61
C ASP A 393 17.36 29.83 -6.12
N SER A 394 18.03 28.71 -5.79
CA SER A 394 18.35 28.38 -4.39
C SER A 394 19.85 28.16 -4.16
N GLU A 395 20.50 28.98 -3.33
CA GLU A 395 21.89 28.84 -2.88
C GLU A 395 22.14 27.58 -2.01
N TYR A 396 21.14 26.69 -1.84
CA TYR A 396 21.22 25.54 -0.96
C TYR A 396 21.72 24.30 -1.70
N VAL A 397 22.99 23.96 -1.49
CA VAL A 397 23.55 22.67 -1.88
C VAL A 397 23.31 21.69 -0.71
N PRO A 398 22.50 20.63 -0.89
CA PRO A 398 22.29 19.63 0.16
C PRO A 398 23.58 18.92 0.55
N ASP A 399 23.80 18.73 1.84
CA ASP A 399 24.93 17.95 2.35
C ASP A 399 24.81 16.49 1.89
N GLU A 400 25.89 15.94 1.34
CA GLU A 400 25.95 14.50 1.06
C GLU A 400 25.81 13.69 2.35
N PRO A 401 25.18 12.49 2.30
CA PRO A 401 25.13 11.60 3.44
C PRO A 401 26.53 11.35 4.02
N PRO A 402 26.70 11.41 5.35
CA PRO A 402 28.02 11.30 5.95
C PRO A 402 28.68 9.94 5.67
N ALA A 403 30.00 9.95 5.48
CA ALA A 403 30.79 8.73 5.20
C ALA A 403 30.69 7.62 6.28
N TRP A 404 30.28 7.98 7.50
CA TRP A 404 30.05 7.02 8.59
C TRP A 404 28.72 6.27 8.46
N ALA A 405 27.79 6.75 7.63
CA ALA A 405 26.53 6.09 7.34
C ALA A 405 26.64 5.20 6.11
N ARG A 406 25.91 4.09 6.10
CA ARG A 406 25.79 3.26 4.89
C ARG A 406 24.62 3.75 4.06
N THR A 407 24.91 4.37 2.92
CA THR A 407 23.87 4.91 2.02
C THR A 407 23.45 3.91 0.95
N VAL A 408 22.16 3.90 0.62
CA VAL A 408 21.52 3.10 -0.43
C VAL A 408 20.50 3.98 -1.15
N VAL A 409 20.47 3.93 -2.48
CA VAL A 409 19.44 4.61 -3.28
C VAL A 409 18.17 3.75 -3.38
N ILE A 410 17.00 4.35 -3.20
CA ILE A 410 15.66 3.76 -3.20
C ILE A 410 14.96 4.22 -4.49
N GLY A 411 14.52 3.26 -5.30
CA GLY A 411 13.82 3.53 -6.56
C GLY A 411 14.61 3.17 -7.82
N ALA A 412 15.93 2.95 -7.71
CA ALA A 412 16.72 2.44 -8.82
C ALA A 412 16.32 0.99 -9.13
N ALA A 413 15.66 0.77 -10.28
CA ALA A 413 15.51 -0.56 -10.84
C ALA A 413 16.92 -1.16 -10.99
N ALA A 414 17.14 -2.33 -10.38
CA ALA A 414 18.38 -3.07 -10.60
C ALA A 414 18.49 -3.36 -12.10
N SER A 415 19.54 -2.83 -12.72
CA SER A 415 19.86 -3.01 -14.13
C SER A 415 20.09 -4.47 -14.50
#